data_AF-A0AAJ4B8J3-F1
#
_entry.id   AF-A0AAJ4B8J3-F1
#
_cell.length_a   1.000
_cell.length_b   1.000
_cell.length_c   1.000
_cell.angle_alpha   90.00
_cell.angle_beta   90.00
_cell.angle_gamma   90.00
#
_symmetry.space_group_name_H-M   'P 1'
#
loop_
_entity.id
_entity.type
_entity.pdbx_description
1 polymer ?
#
loop_
_entity_poly.entity_id
_entity_poly.type
_entity_poly.pdbx_seq_one_letter_code
_entity_poly.pdbx_strand_id
1 'polypeptide(L)'
;MYNSYRSMPIIKTTSKPKNHLAGLLALFISGFVFANSSTSFDDENLDMYDAKNLIDQGKYNEAKTILLREEKTITDIGKLCSIYSSMLGLASISDNKEEGAKYANLFQKCYKENSTPYIFLGAMTIYFKGEHEKALRIMDKLLDKINNELTEEKKSDFQVFADKNLISTIYRLKASDLLTRQEPQKVKPMVISFAEKSYEATPFGDAEGFLAAIYKLYGDTERSKSIIEKSDGGTTEAHTVDVILKSIKQKIDNASVSP
;
A
#
# COMPACT_ATOMS: atom_id res chain seq x y z
N MET A 1 -14.18 20.94 30.18
CA MET A 1 -15.04 20.44 29.10
C MET A 1 -14.37 19.22 28.49
N TYR A 2 -14.94 18.04 28.71
CA TYR A 2 -14.44 16.77 28.17
C TYR A 2 -14.89 16.64 26.70
N ASN A 3 -13.95 16.65 25.75
CA ASN A 3 -14.22 16.27 24.37
C ASN A 3 -14.31 14.74 24.30
N SER A 4 -15.53 14.22 24.41
CA SER A 4 -15.83 12.83 24.11
C SER A 4 -15.86 12.63 22.59
N TYR A 5 -14.72 12.27 22.00
CA TYR A 5 -14.72 11.63 20.69
C TYR A 5 -15.42 10.28 20.84
N ARG A 6 -16.69 10.19 20.42
CA ARG A 6 -17.40 8.91 20.32
C ARG A 6 -16.69 8.06 19.27
N SER A 7 -15.92 7.09 19.74
CA SER A 7 -15.34 6.02 18.93
C SER A 7 -16.45 5.21 18.26
N MET A 8 -16.34 5.02 16.96
CA MET A 8 -17.25 4.19 16.18
C MET A 8 -16.98 2.70 16.54
N PRO A 9 -18.01 1.90 16.81
CA PRO A 9 -17.82 0.47 17.06
C PRO A 9 -17.28 -0.22 15.80
N ILE A 10 -16.23 -1.03 15.95
CA ILE A 10 -15.67 -1.87 14.88
C ILE A 10 -16.72 -2.95 14.56
N ILE A 11 -17.52 -2.74 13.51
CA ILE A 11 -18.56 -3.69 13.09
C ILE A 11 -17.90 -4.77 12.21
N LYS A 12 -17.98 -6.01 12.69
CA LYS A 12 -17.51 -7.21 11.99
C LYS A 12 -18.35 -7.44 10.72
N THR A 13 -17.84 -7.13 9.53
CA THR A 13 -18.41 -7.66 8.29
C THR A 13 -17.76 -9.00 7.98
N THR A 14 -18.42 -10.09 8.36
CA THR A 14 -18.00 -11.44 7.96
C THR A 14 -18.27 -11.65 6.47
N SER A 15 -17.41 -11.12 5.59
CA SER A 15 -17.39 -11.55 4.19
C SER A 15 -16.26 -12.57 4.03
N LYS A 16 -16.61 -13.86 4.00
CA LYS A 16 -15.70 -14.90 3.52
C LYS A 16 -15.14 -14.46 2.15
N PRO A 17 -13.84 -14.64 1.87
CA PRO A 17 -13.35 -14.43 0.52
C PRO A 17 -14.02 -15.47 -0.38
N LYS A 18 -14.96 -15.03 -1.22
CA LYS A 18 -15.42 -15.85 -2.34
C LYS A 18 -14.24 -15.95 -3.29
N ASN A 19 -13.80 -17.17 -3.57
CA ASN A 19 -12.81 -17.50 -4.59
C ASN A 19 -13.24 -16.91 -5.95
N HIS A 20 -12.85 -15.66 -6.21
CA HIS A 20 -13.01 -15.02 -7.50
C HIS A 20 -11.63 -14.67 -8.03
N LEU A 21 -11.17 -15.58 -8.90
CA LEU A 21 -10.19 -15.41 -9.96
C LEU A 21 -8.83 -14.80 -9.61
N ALA A 22 -7.82 -15.64 -9.85
CA ALA A 22 -6.39 -15.38 -9.92
C ALA A 22 -5.95 -14.34 -10.99
N GLY A 23 -6.70 -13.26 -11.18
CA GLY A 23 -6.45 -12.25 -12.23
C GLY A 23 -6.08 -10.86 -11.74
N LEU A 24 -6.19 -10.56 -10.43
CA LEU A 24 -5.95 -9.21 -9.91
C LEU A 24 -5.44 -9.21 -8.46
N LEU A 25 -4.29 -9.85 -8.26
CA LEU A 25 -3.37 -9.53 -7.14
C LEU A 25 -2.69 -8.15 -7.34
N ALA A 26 -3.15 -7.34 -8.30
CA ALA A 26 -2.66 -6.00 -8.62
C ALA A 26 -3.30 -4.98 -7.68
N LEU A 27 -2.72 -4.81 -6.48
CA LEU A 27 -2.67 -3.60 -5.62
C LEU A 27 -2.13 -3.92 -4.20
N PHE A 28 -1.23 -4.90 -4.06
CA PHE A 28 -0.43 -5.00 -2.83
C PHE A 28 0.60 -3.89 -2.84
N ILE A 29 0.32 -2.80 -2.12
CA ILE A 29 1.39 -1.89 -1.69
C ILE A 29 2.03 -2.59 -0.50
N SER A 30 2.86 -3.54 -0.89
CA SER A 30 3.81 -4.28 -0.10
C SER A 30 4.56 -3.25 0.76
N GLY A 31 4.15 -3.10 2.00
CA GLY A 31 4.95 -2.48 3.05
C GLY A 31 5.80 -3.59 3.62
N PHE A 32 7.04 -3.70 3.18
CA PHE A 32 7.99 -4.67 3.72
C PHE A 32 9.33 -3.99 4.00
N VAL A 33 9.93 -4.13 5.18
CA VAL A 33 11.11 -3.38 5.66
C VAL A 33 12.41 -4.16 5.68
N PHE A 34 13.49 -3.43 5.41
CA PHE A 34 14.92 -3.74 5.53
C PHE A 34 15.33 -4.69 6.67
N ALA A 35 16.01 -5.76 6.29
CA ALA A 35 17.14 -6.33 7.02
C ALA A 35 18.30 -6.52 6.02
N ASN A 36 19.43 -5.85 6.28
CA ASN A 36 20.69 -6.16 5.60
C ASN A 36 21.13 -7.55 6.06
N SER A 37 21.05 -8.54 5.18
CA SER A 37 21.91 -9.71 5.24
C SER A 37 22.51 -9.91 3.85
N SER A 38 23.76 -9.49 3.72
CA SER A 38 24.62 -9.84 2.60
C SER A 38 24.86 -11.34 2.62
N THR A 39 24.12 -12.07 1.78
CA THR A 39 24.53 -13.40 1.31
C THR A 39 24.40 -13.38 -0.19
N SER A 40 25.53 -13.49 -0.89
CA SER A 40 25.58 -13.75 -2.32
C SER A 40 24.74 -14.99 -2.60
N PHE A 41 23.72 -14.87 -3.43
CA PHE A 41 22.87 -15.99 -3.80
C PHE A 41 22.76 -16.04 -5.32
N ASP A 42 23.56 -16.92 -5.90
CA ASP A 42 23.43 -17.40 -7.28
C ASP A 42 22.59 -18.69 -7.23
N ASP A 43 21.26 -18.56 -7.27
CA ASP A 43 20.39 -19.73 -7.49
C ASP A 43 19.56 -19.46 -8.76
N GLU A 44 19.97 -20.06 -9.86
CA GLU A 44 19.45 -19.82 -11.22
C GLU A 44 18.01 -20.35 -11.42
N ASN A 45 17.39 -20.98 -10.41
CA ASN A 45 16.10 -21.66 -10.52
C ASN A 45 14.86 -20.87 -10.05
N LEU A 46 15.02 -19.68 -9.45
CA LEU A 46 13.88 -18.86 -9.01
C LEU A 46 13.27 -18.08 -10.17
N ASP A 47 11.95 -17.85 -10.20
CA ASP A 47 11.24 -17.09 -11.24
C ASP A 47 10.40 -15.90 -10.68
N MET A 48 9.68 -15.18 -11.55
CA MET A 48 8.90 -13.99 -11.14
C MET A 48 7.85 -14.28 -10.06
N TYR A 49 7.35 -15.51 -9.95
CA TYR A 49 6.34 -15.88 -8.96
C TYR A 49 6.94 -16.06 -7.57
N ASP A 50 8.23 -16.39 -7.48
CA ASP A 50 8.97 -16.45 -6.21
C ASP A 50 9.21 -15.07 -5.60
N ALA A 51 9.21 -14.02 -6.43
CA ALA A 51 9.41 -12.65 -5.98
C ALA A 51 8.40 -12.24 -4.90
N LYS A 52 7.15 -12.73 -4.98
CA LYS A 52 6.14 -12.45 -3.95
C LYS A 52 6.56 -13.01 -2.59
N ASN A 53 6.94 -14.28 -2.54
CA ASN A 53 7.35 -14.93 -1.29
C ASN A 53 8.61 -14.27 -0.72
N LEU A 54 9.55 -13.87 -1.57
CA LEU A 54 10.75 -13.14 -1.16
C LEU A 54 10.42 -11.76 -0.59
N ILE A 55 9.47 -11.04 -1.20
CA ILE A 55 8.95 -9.78 -0.66
C ILE A 55 8.31 -10.01 0.71
N ASP A 56 7.47 -11.04 0.84
CA ASP A 56 6.81 -11.39 2.10
C ASP A 56 7.82 -11.77 3.21
N GLN A 57 8.96 -12.37 2.85
CA GLN A 57 10.07 -12.70 3.74
C GLN A 57 11.05 -11.53 3.98
N GLY A 58 10.83 -10.40 3.32
CA GLY A 58 11.64 -9.20 3.44
C GLY A 58 12.96 -9.19 2.67
N LYS A 59 13.13 -10.12 1.74
CA LYS A 59 14.31 -10.27 0.88
C LYS A 59 14.19 -9.43 -0.40
N TYR A 60 14.09 -8.11 -0.26
CA TYR A 60 13.80 -7.22 -1.40
C TYR A 60 14.87 -7.19 -2.47
N ASN A 61 16.15 -7.29 -2.10
CA ASN A 61 17.23 -7.27 -3.07
C ASN A 61 17.21 -8.54 -3.94
N GLU A 62 16.90 -9.69 -3.34
CA GLU A 62 16.71 -10.95 -4.06
C GLU A 62 15.49 -10.84 -4.99
N ALA A 63 14.34 -10.41 -4.46
CA ALA A 63 13.13 -10.20 -5.25
C ALA A 63 13.35 -9.23 -6.43
N LYS A 64 14.01 -8.09 -6.17
CA LYS A 64 14.34 -7.08 -7.17
C LYS A 64 15.24 -7.64 -8.27
N THR A 65 16.24 -8.44 -7.91
CA THR A 65 17.17 -9.03 -8.86
C THR A 65 16.45 -9.96 -9.83
N ILE A 66 15.57 -10.83 -9.30
CA ILE A 66 14.73 -11.72 -10.12
C ILE A 66 13.80 -10.90 -11.01
N LEU A 67 13.06 -9.94 -10.44
CA LEU A 67 12.13 -9.11 -11.20
C LEU A 67 12.81 -8.34 -12.34
N LEU A 68 14.00 -7.78 -12.12
CA LEU A 68 14.78 -7.08 -13.15
C LEU A 68 15.32 -8.03 -14.24
N ARG A 69 15.65 -9.27 -13.88
CA ARG A 69 16.06 -10.30 -14.84
C ARG A 69 14.88 -10.69 -15.72
N GLU A 70 13.74 -10.97 -15.12
CA GLU A 70 12.50 -11.36 -15.80
C GLU A 70 11.90 -10.21 -16.64
N GLU A 71 11.99 -8.95 -16.18
CA GLU A 71 11.55 -7.76 -16.93
C GLU A 71 12.21 -7.68 -18.32
N LYS A 72 13.46 -8.16 -18.45
CA LYS A 72 14.23 -8.11 -19.70
C LYS A 72 13.86 -9.22 -20.68
N THR A 73 13.30 -10.33 -20.20
CA THR A 73 13.07 -11.55 -20.99
C THR A 73 11.60 -11.77 -21.31
N ILE A 74 10.68 -11.29 -20.47
CA ILE A 74 9.25 -11.48 -20.63
C ILE A 74 8.69 -10.54 -21.71
N THR A 75 7.94 -11.12 -22.64
CA THR A 75 7.19 -10.39 -23.68
C THR A 75 5.69 -10.36 -23.43
N ASP A 76 5.19 -11.20 -22.51
CA ASP A 76 3.78 -11.20 -22.11
C ASP A 76 3.44 -9.95 -21.29
N ILE A 77 2.48 -9.17 -21.78
CA ILE A 77 2.12 -7.89 -21.17
C ILE A 77 1.53 -8.06 -19.77
N GLY A 78 0.76 -9.12 -19.52
CA GLY A 78 0.15 -9.36 -18.20
C GLY A 78 1.20 -9.65 -17.12
N LYS A 79 2.21 -10.45 -17.47
CA LYS A 79 3.37 -10.71 -16.61
C LYS A 79 4.21 -9.46 -16.38
N LEU A 80 4.47 -8.66 -17.41
CA LEU A 80 5.17 -7.38 -17.26
C LEU A 80 4.43 -6.42 -16.32
N CYS A 81 3.10 -6.32 -16.44
CA CYS A 81 2.28 -5.51 -15.55
C CYS A 81 2.37 -5.96 -14.09
N SER A 82 2.48 -7.26 -13.85
CA SER A 82 2.68 -7.82 -12.51
C SER A 82 4.07 -7.43 -11.95
N ILE A 83 5.12 -7.53 -12.78
CA ILE A 83 6.47 -7.09 -12.42
C ILE A 83 6.48 -5.59 -12.09
N TYR A 84 5.86 -4.74 -12.91
CA TYR A 84 5.82 -3.30 -12.67
C TYR A 84 5.09 -2.95 -11.38
N SER A 85 4.01 -3.65 -11.05
CA SER A 85 3.32 -3.51 -9.76
C SER A 85 4.25 -3.86 -8.59
N SER A 86 4.95 -4.99 -8.66
CA SER A 86 5.88 -5.41 -7.59
C SER A 86 7.06 -4.44 -7.44
N MET A 87 7.65 -3.99 -8.55
CA MET A 87 8.75 -3.02 -8.55
C MET A 87 8.32 -1.66 -8.01
N LEU A 88 7.08 -1.22 -8.28
CA LEU A 88 6.51 0.00 -7.68
C LEU A 88 6.37 -0.14 -6.15
N GLY A 89 5.95 -1.31 -5.65
CA GLY A 89 5.91 -1.61 -4.22
C GLY A 89 7.29 -1.54 -3.57
N LEU A 90 8.29 -2.17 -4.18
CA LEU A 90 9.68 -2.15 -3.72
C LEU A 90 10.28 -0.74 -3.70
N ALA A 91 10.01 0.08 -4.71
CA ALA A 91 10.43 1.47 -4.74
C ALA A 91 9.76 2.31 -3.64
N SER A 92 8.49 2.05 -3.36
CA SER A 92 7.73 2.72 -2.28
C SER A 92 8.29 2.39 -0.90
N ILE A 93 8.72 1.15 -0.68
CA ILE A 93 9.37 0.69 0.55
C ILE A 93 10.70 1.41 0.78
N SER A 94 11.55 1.39 -0.25
CA SER A 94 12.93 1.87 -0.17
C SER A 94 13.04 3.39 -0.29
N ASP A 95 11.90 4.07 -0.44
CA ASP A 95 11.82 5.51 -0.72
C ASP A 95 12.62 5.94 -1.97
N ASN A 96 12.74 5.03 -2.94
CA ASN A 96 13.44 5.30 -4.20
C ASN A 96 12.52 6.03 -5.18
N LYS A 97 12.64 7.36 -5.19
CA LYS A 97 11.83 8.26 -6.02
C LYS A 97 11.95 8.00 -7.52
N GLU A 98 13.16 7.75 -8.00
CA GLU A 98 13.41 7.54 -9.44
C GLU A 98 12.75 6.24 -9.92
N GLU A 99 12.99 5.13 -9.21
CA GLU A 99 12.36 3.85 -9.53
C GLU A 99 10.85 3.91 -9.34
N GLY A 100 10.36 4.59 -8.30
CA GLY A 100 8.93 4.77 -8.05
C GLY A 100 8.24 5.48 -9.21
N ALA A 101 8.84 6.57 -9.71
CA ALA A 101 8.31 7.29 -10.87
C ALA A 101 8.33 6.44 -12.14
N LYS A 102 9.43 5.72 -12.40
CA LYS A 102 9.59 4.81 -13.55
C LYS A 102 8.51 3.73 -13.53
N TYR A 103 8.42 2.95 -12.46
CA TYR A 103 7.53 1.80 -12.40
C TYR A 103 6.06 2.17 -12.28
N ALA A 104 5.72 3.32 -11.65
CA ALA A 104 4.37 3.87 -11.73
C ALA A 104 3.97 4.20 -13.17
N ASN A 105 4.88 4.80 -13.95
CA ASN A 105 4.58 5.16 -15.35
C ASN A 105 4.48 3.92 -16.25
N LEU A 106 5.33 2.91 -16.07
CA LEU A 106 5.24 1.65 -16.80
C LEU A 106 3.95 0.91 -16.46
N PHE A 107 3.61 0.84 -15.18
CA PHE A 107 2.37 0.18 -14.75
C PHE A 107 1.12 0.93 -15.22
N GLN A 108 1.16 2.26 -15.31
CA GLN A 108 0.06 3.06 -15.86
C GLN A 108 -0.34 2.59 -17.27
N LYS A 109 0.64 2.22 -18.11
CA LYS A 109 0.42 1.77 -19.50
C LYS A 109 -0.28 0.41 -19.60
N CYS A 110 -0.39 -0.32 -18.49
CA CYS A 110 -1.14 -1.57 -18.42
C CYS A 110 -2.66 -1.36 -18.40
N TYR A 111 -3.10 -0.12 -18.18
CA TYR A 111 -4.51 0.22 -18.05
C TYR A 111 -4.97 1.08 -19.21
N LYS A 112 -6.27 0.93 -19.55
CA LYS A 112 -6.92 1.80 -20.53
C LYS A 112 -6.82 3.25 -20.10
N GLU A 113 -6.49 4.13 -21.05
CA GLU A 113 -6.42 5.57 -20.81
C GLU A 113 -7.71 6.09 -20.15
N ASN A 114 -7.54 7.01 -19.20
CA ASN A 114 -8.62 7.62 -18.41
C ASN A 114 -9.43 6.67 -17.51
N SER A 115 -9.07 5.38 -17.41
CA SER A 115 -9.61 4.51 -16.37
C SER A 115 -9.15 4.94 -14.98
N THR A 116 -9.87 4.54 -13.94
CA THR A 116 -9.54 4.87 -12.54
C THR A 116 -8.11 4.45 -12.15
N PRO A 117 -7.64 3.21 -12.45
CA PRO A 117 -6.26 2.83 -12.17
C PRO A 117 -5.23 3.63 -12.99
N TYR A 118 -5.55 3.97 -14.24
CA TYR A 118 -4.66 4.80 -15.09
C TYR A 118 -4.44 6.18 -14.47
N ILE A 119 -5.52 6.84 -14.01
CA ILE A 119 -5.44 8.16 -13.37
C ILE A 119 -4.66 8.07 -12.06
N PHE A 120 -4.94 7.04 -11.24
CA PHE A 120 -4.22 6.81 -9.99
C PHE A 120 -2.71 6.64 -10.21
N LEU A 121 -2.30 5.80 -11.15
CA LEU A 121 -0.88 5.55 -11.43
C LEU A 121 -0.17 6.77 -12.02
N GLY A 122 -0.88 7.57 -12.84
CA GLY A 122 -0.38 8.88 -13.26
C GLY A 122 -0.14 9.84 -12.08
N ALA A 123 -1.05 9.85 -11.10
CA ALA A 123 -0.86 10.63 -9.86
C ALA A 123 0.29 10.09 -9.02
N MET A 124 0.50 8.77 -8.95
CA MET A 124 1.66 8.16 -8.29
C MET A 124 2.98 8.56 -8.95
N THR A 125 3.05 8.61 -10.29
CA THR A 125 4.24 9.12 -10.98
C THR A 125 4.55 10.57 -10.59
N ILE A 126 3.53 11.43 -10.50
CA ILE A 126 3.68 12.82 -10.06
C ILE A 126 4.15 12.88 -8.59
N TYR A 127 3.58 12.04 -7.73
CA TYR A 127 3.95 11.94 -6.33
C TYR A 127 5.44 11.62 -6.17
N PHE A 128 5.93 10.57 -6.84
CA PHE A 128 7.34 10.18 -6.78
C PHE A 128 8.31 11.21 -7.36
N LYS A 129 7.84 12.08 -8.26
CA LYS A 129 8.61 13.23 -8.75
C LYS A 129 8.71 14.39 -7.74
N GLY A 130 8.07 14.29 -6.58
CA GLY A 130 8.09 15.31 -5.54
C GLY A 130 6.98 16.35 -5.64
N GLU A 131 6.11 16.28 -6.66
CA GLU A 131 4.96 17.18 -6.82
C GLU A 131 3.75 16.73 -5.95
N HIS A 132 3.98 16.55 -4.64
CA HIS A 132 3.03 15.87 -3.73
C HIS A 132 1.65 16.53 -3.70
N GLU A 133 1.57 17.86 -3.57
CA GLU A 133 0.28 18.58 -3.49
C GLU A 133 -0.55 18.43 -4.76
N LYS A 134 0.10 18.41 -5.92
CA LYS A 134 -0.56 18.19 -7.20
C LYS A 134 -1.07 16.76 -7.30
N ALA A 135 -0.26 15.78 -6.91
CA ALA A 135 -0.66 14.37 -6.88
C ALA A 135 -1.88 14.15 -5.96
N LEU A 136 -1.83 14.68 -4.73
CA LEU A 136 -2.90 14.54 -3.75
C LEU A 136 -4.22 15.19 -4.23
N ARG A 137 -4.17 16.37 -4.86
CA ARG A 137 -5.38 16.98 -5.46
C ARG A 137 -6.00 16.13 -6.56
N ILE A 138 -5.20 15.42 -7.36
CA ILE A 138 -5.71 14.48 -8.37
C ILE A 138 -6.36 13.28 -7.68
N MET A 139 -5.72 12.73 -6.65
CA MET A 139 -6.24 11.60 -5.89
C MET A 139 -7.53 11.94 -5.13
N ASP A 140 -7.67 13.16 -4.60
CA ASP A 140 -8.91 13.61 -3.96
C ASP A 140 -10.08 13.66 -4.96
N LYS A 141 -9.86 14.23 -6.15
CA LYS A 141 -10.86 14.19 -7.23
C LYS A 141 -11.20 12.76 -7.66
N LEU A 142 -10.21 11.87 -7.65
CA LEU A 142 -10.40 10.46 -7.98
C LEU A 142 -11.21 9.75 -6.90
N LEU A 143 -10.95 10.01 -5.62
CA LEU A 143 -11.74 9.49 -4.50
C LEU A 143 -13.20 9.92 -4.60
N ASP A 144 -13.47 11.21 -4.85
CA ASP A 144 -14.83 11.73 -5.02
C ASP A 144 -15.56 11.03 -6.17
N LYS A 145 -14.87 10.88 -7.31
CA LYS A 145 -15.40 10.14 -8.46
C LYS A 145 -15.75 8.69 -8.09
N ILE A 146 -14.81 7.95 -7.51
CA ILE A 146 -15.03 6.53 -7.16
C ILE A 146 -16.19 6.40 -6.16
N ASN A 147 -16.23 7.23 -5.12
CA ASN A 147 -17.28 7.19 -4.10
C ASN A 147 -18.67 7.47 -4.69
N ASN A 148 -18.78 8.43 -5.61
CA ASN A 148 -20.03 8.72 -6.31
C ASN A 148 -20.47 7.56 -7.20
N GLU A 149 -19.53 6.92 -7.91
CA GLU A 149 -19.85 5.79 -8.77
C GLU A 149 -20.12 4.49 -7.98
N LEU A 150 -19.64 4.35 -6.74
CA LEU A 150 -19.88 3.18 -5.89
C LEU A 150 -21.33 3.08 -5.41
N THR A 151 -22.08 4.19 -5.42
CA THR A 151 -23.50 4.20 -5.08
C THR A 151 -24.42 3.88 -6.27
N GLU A 152 -23.85 3.71 -7.47
CA GLU A 152 -24.59 3.37 -8.69
C GLU A 152 -24.76 1.85 -8.85
N GLU A 153 -25.96 1.39 -9.20
CA GLU A 153 -26.37 -0.04 -9.20
C GLU A 153 -25.68 -0.95 -10.24
N LYS A 154 -24.79 -0.44 -11.10
CA LYS A 154 -24.30 -1.15 -12.30
C LYS A 154 -22.87 -1.72 -12.19
N LYS A 155 -22.23 -1.73 -11.02
CA LYS A 155 -20.86 -2.24 -10.88
C LYS A 155 -20.80 -3.75 -10.62
N SER A 156 -19.84 -4.42 -11.26
CA SER A 156 -19.53 -5.81 -10.94
C SER A 156 -18.80 -5.90 -9.59
N ASP A 157 -18.93 -7.04 -8.90
CA ASP A 157 -18.21 -7.31 -7.63
C ASP A 157 -16.70 -7.06 -7.75
N PHE A 158 -16.14 -7.42 -8.90
CA PHE A 158 -14.73 -7.18 -9.21
C PHE A 158 -14.40 -5.68 -9.28
N GLN A 159 -15.22 -4.87 -9.95
CA GLN A 159 -15.00 -3.42 -10.03
C GLN A 159 -15.13 -2.78 -8.63
N VAL A 160 -16.12 -3.21 -7.84
CA VAL A 160 -16.30 -2.73 -6.46
C VAL A 160 -15.06 -3.04 -5.60
N PHE A 161 -14.51 -4.25 -5.74
CA PHE A 161 -13.28 -4.64 -5.05
C PHE A 161 -12.07 -3.80 -5.47
N ALA A 162 -11.86 -3.60 -6.77
CA ALA A 162 -10.75 -2.80 -7.29
C ALA A 162 -10.84 -1.33 -6.83
N ASP A 163 -12.04 -0.75 -6.88
CA ASP A 163 -12.32 0.62 -6.44
C ASP A 163 -12.04 0.80 -4.94
N LYS A 164 -12.48 -0.16 -4.10
CA LYS A 164 -12.20 -0.15 -2.66
C LYS A 164 -10.70 -0.24 -2.35
N ASN A 165 -9.95 -1.07 -3.08
CA ASN A 165 -8.49 -1.15 -2.92
C ASN A 165 -7.80 0.16 -3.29
N LEU A 166 -8.26 0.85 -4.33
CA LEU A 166 -7.75 2.18 -4.70
C LEU A 166 -8.06 3.23 -3.62
N ILE A 167 -9.29 3.26 -3.10
CA ILE A 167 -9.67 4.15 -2.00
C ILE A 167 -8.75 3.92 -0.80
N SER A 168 -8.62 2.66 -0.38
CA SER A 168 -7.78 2.28 0.75
C SER A 168 -6.34 2.73 0.59
N THR A 169 -5.78 2.48 -0.59
CA THR A 169 -4.43 2.86 -0.97
C THR A 169 -4.21 4.38 -0.91
N ILE A 170 -5.13 5.18 -1.44
CA ILE A 170 -5.02 6.64 -1.41
C ILE A 170 -5.01 7.15 0.04
N TYR A 171 -5.85 6.61 0.92
CA TYR A 171 -5.86 7.02 2.32
C TYR A 171 -4.57 6.67 3.06
N ARG A 172 -3.98 5.48 2.83
CA ARG A 172 -2.65 5.13 3.39
C ARG A 172 -1.56 6.07 2.90
N LEU A 173 -1.58 6.44 1.63
CA LEU A 173 -0.64 7.40 1.06
C LEU A 173 -0.79 8.78 1.71
N LYS A 174 -2.02 9.28 1.88
CA LYS A 174 -2.29 10.56 2.55
C LYS A 174 -1.81 10.56 4.00
N ALA A 175 -2.04 9.47 4.73
CA ALA A 175 -1.52 9.31 6.09
C ALA A 175 0.02 9.33 6.11
N SER A 176 0.65 8.64 5.17
CA SER A 176 2.11 8.58 5.05
C SER A 176 2.72 9.93 4.68
N ASP A 177 2.15 10.68 3.72
CA ASP A 177 2.61 12.02 3.34
C ASP A 177 2.51 13.01 4.50
N LEU A 178 1.44 12.94 5.31
CA LEU A 178 1.32 13.78 6.50
C LEU A 178 2.42 13.47 7.53
N LEU A 179 2.70 12.19 7.77
CA LEU A 179 3.73 11.76 8.71
C LEU A 179 5.13 12.17 8.26
N THR A 180 5.41 12.19 6.96
CA THR A 180 6.73 12.60 6.45
C THR A 180 6.91 14.11 6.34
N ARG A 181 5.83 14.89 6.30
CA ARG A 181 5.92 16.36 6.13
C ARG A 181 5.70 17.15 7.41
N GLN A 182 5.13 16.54 8.45
CA GLN A 182 4.73 17.22 9.67
C GLN A 182 5.09 16.41 10.91
N GLU A 183 5.23 17.10 12.05
CA GLU A 183 5.46 16.42 13.32
C GLU A 183 4.34 15.41 13.63
N PRO A 184 4.67 14.12 13.86
CA PRO A 184 3.67 13.07 13.99
C PRO A 184 2.58 13.33 15.03
N GLN A 185 2.92 14.00 16.15
CA GLN A 185 1.95 14.32 17.20
C GLN A 185 0.94 15.39 16.79
N LYS A 186 1.33 16.36 15.94
CA LYS A 186 0.43 17.42 15.47
C LYS A 186 -0.63 16.89 14.49
N VAL A 187 -0.27 15.88 13.70
CA VAL A 187 -1.17 15.27 12.70
C VAL A 187 -1.89 14.00 13.18
N LYS A 188 -1.69 13.59 14.43
CA LYS A 188 -2.24 12.34 15.01
C LYS A 188 -3.72 12.10 14.69
N PRO A 189 -4.65 13.05 14.94
CA PRO A 189 -6.07 12.80 14.66
C PRO A 189 -6.36 12.54 13.18
N MET A 190 -5.66 13.23 12.30
CA MET A 190 -5.85 13.13 10.85
C MET A 190 -5.26 11.84 10.28
N VAL A 191 -4.06 11.46 10.75
CA VAL A 191 -3.40 10.20 10.37
C VAL A 191 -4.22 9.00 10.80
N ILE A 192 -4.74 9.01 12.04
CA ILE A 192 -5.65 7.94 12.52
C ILE A 192 -6.91 7.89 11.65
N SER A 193 -7.56 9.03 11.39
CA SER A 193 -8.76 9.07 10.54
C SER A 193 -8.53 8.52 9.13
N PHE A 194 -7.38 8.82 8.51
CA PHE A 194 -7.05 8.24 7.20
C PHE A 194 -6.75 6.74 7.29
N ALA A 195 -6.05 6.28 8.33
CA ALA A 195 -5.84 4.85 8.53
C ALA A 195 -7.16 4.08 8.73
N GLU A 196 -8.11 4.65 9.49
CA GLU A 196 -9.45 4.09 9.69
C GLU A 196 -10.23 4.04 8.37
N LYS A 197 -10.25 5.12 7.59
CA LYS A 197 -10.91 5.14 6.27
C LYS A 197 -10.30 4.13 5.28
N SER A 198 -8.98 3.89 5.36
CA SER A 198 -8.34 2.83 4.59
C SER A 198 -8.85 1.45 5.00
N TYR A 199 -8.91 1.18 6.29
CA TYR A 199 -9.41 -0.08 6.83
C TYR A 199 -10.90 -0.30 6.52
N GLU A 200 -11.74 0.74 6.61
CA GLU A 200 -13.16 0.67 6.26
C GLU A 200 -13.39 0.31 4.78
N ALA A 201 -12.53 0.80 3.90
CA ALA A 201 -12.60 0.45 2.48
C ALA A 201 -12.19 -1.02 2.25
N THR A 202 -11.15 -1.50 2.93
CA THR A 202 -10.61 -2.86 2.78
C THR A 202 -10.16 -3.45 4.13
N PRO A 203 -11.02 -4.13 4.89
CA PRO A 203 -10.72 -4.56 6.26
C PRO A 203 -9.92 -5.87 6.30
N PHE A 204 -8.81 -5.95 5.58
CA PHE A 204 -7.89 -7.09 5.52
C PHE A 204 -6.52 -6.66 4.95
N GLY A 205 -5.51 -7.52 5.08
CA GLY A 205 -4.19 -7.33 4.48
C GLY A 205 -3.51 -6.02 4.91
N ASP A 206 -2.95 -5.27 3.97
CA ASP A 206 -2.13 -4.09 4.26
C ASP A 206 -2.86 -2.99 5.04
N ALA A 207 -4.15 -2.80 4.82
CA ALA A 207 -4.92 -1.74 5.49
C ALA A 207 -5.10 -2.04 6.98
N GLU A 208 -5.24 -3.32 7.31
CA GLU A 208 -5.31 -3.80 8.69
C GLU A 208 -3.95 -3.64 9.39
N GLY A 209 -2.88 -4.13 8.76
CA GLY A 209 -1.52 -3.95 9.26
C GLY A 209 -1.14 -2.48 9.41
N PHE A 210 -1.56 -1.63 8.47
CA PHE A 210 -1.32 -0.19 8.53
C PHE A 210 -2.05 0.47 9.70
N LEU A 211 -3.35 0.20 9.90
CA LEU A 211 -4.11 0.76 11.01
C LEU A 211 -3.52 0.31 12.37
N ALA A 212 -3.19 -0.97 12.51
CA ALA A 212 -2.54 -1.48 13.71
C ALA A 212 -1.16 -0.87 13.95
N ALA A 213 -0.37 -0.60 12.90
CA ALA A 213 0.90 0.11 13.00
C ALA A 213 0.72 1.58 13.42
N ILE A 214 -0.27 2.28 12.89
CA ILE A 214 -0.61 3.66 13.29
C ILE A 214 -1.04 3.73 14.76
N TYR A 215 -1.87 2.79 15.23
CA TYR A 215 -2.22 2.72 16.64
C TYR A 215 -0.99 2.49 17.53
N LYS A 216 -0.11 1.56 17.15
CA LYS A 216 1.15 1.29 17.85
C LYS A 216 2.10 2.50 17.85
N LEU A 217 2.20 3.23 16.73
CA LEU A 217 2.99 4.47 16.61
C LEU A 217 2.58 5.50 17.67
N TYR A 218 1.29 5.60 17.95
CA TYR A 218 0.72 6.57 18.90
C TYR A 218 0.47 6.02 20.30
N GLY A 219 1.01 4.84 20.63
CA GLY A 219 0.95 4.23 21.95
C GLY A 219 -0.35 3.51 22.28
N ASP A 220 -1.27 3.33 21.33
CA ASP A 220 -2.51 2.57 21.50
C ASP A 220 -2.29 1.08 21.18
N THR A 221 -1.55 0.40 22.06
CA THR A 221 -1.16 -1.00 21.87
C THR A 221 -2.34 -1.95 21.96
N GLU A 222 -3.36 -1.63 22.75
CA GLU A 222 -4.56 -2.47 22.90
C GLU A 222 -5.40 -2.50 21.62
N ARG A 223 -5.61 -1.35 20.96
CA ARG A 223 -6.30 -1.34 19.66
C ARG A 223 -5.47 -2.02 18.57
N SER A 224 -4.16 -1.79 18.56
CA SER A 224 -3.24 -2.49 17.64
C SER A 224 -3.36 -4.01 17.80
N LYS A 225 -3.31 -4.52 19.04
CA LYS A 225 -3.48 -5.94 19.36
C LYS A 225 -4.85 -6.47 18.97
N SER A 226 -5.92 -5.75 19.28
CA SER A 226 -7.28 -6.16 18.95
C SER A 226 -7.51 -6.29 17.44
N ILE A 227 -6.86 -5.48 16.63
CA ILE A 227 -6.92 -5.60 15.17
C ILE A 227 -6.23 -6.88 14.72
N ILE A 228 -5.01 -7.14 15.19
CA ILE A 228 -4.23 -8.33 14.82
C ILE A 228 -4.94 -9.62 15.26
N GLU A 229 -5.51 -9.65 16.46
CA GLU A 229 -6.22 -10.84 16.98
C GLU A 229 -7.52 -11.14 16.23
N LYS A 230 -8.10 -10.15 15.56
CA LYS A 230 -9.30 -10.32 14.71
C LYS A 230 -8.96 -10.65 13.27
N SER A 231 -7.68 -10.58 12.90
CA SER A 231 -7.18 -10.94 11.59
C SER A 231 -7.22 -12.44 11.38
N ASP A 232 -7.58 -12.87 10.17
CA ASP A 232 -7.58 -14.29 9.80
C ASP A 232 -6.15 -14.87 9.64
N GLY A 233 -5.10 -14.05 9.50
CA GLY A 233 -3.72 -14.53 9.32
C GLY A 233 -2.82 -14.51 10.57
N GLY A 234 -3.29 -13.95 11.69
CA GLY A 234 -2.64 -13.98 13.00
C GLY A 234 -1.19 -13.47 13.03
N THR A 235 -0.22 -14.39 13.06
CA THR A 235 1.22 -14.09 13.21
C THR A 235 1.80 -13.34 12.02
N THR A 236 1.24 -13.54 10.81
CA THR A 236 1.70 -12.88 9.59
C THR A 236 1.42 -11.38 9.68
N GLU A 237 0.22 -11.00 10.12
CA GLU A 237 -0.20 -9.61 10.27
C GLU A 237 0.50 -8.94 11.45
N ALA A 238 0.80 -9.68 12.52
CA ALA A 238 1.66 -9.16 13.58
C ALA A 238 3.05 -8.75 13.06
N HIS A 239 3.65 -9.58 12.20
CA HIS A 239 4.91 -9.26 11.53
C HIS A 239 4.76 -8.05 10.59
N THR A 240 3.71 -8.01 9.79
CA THR A 240 3.38 -6.89 8.88
C THR A 240 3.27 -5.56 9.65
N VAL A 241 2.66 -5.55 10.84
CA VAL A 241 2.53 -4.36 11.68
C VAL A 241 3.88 -3.80 12.10
N ASP A 242 4.78 -4.64 12.60
CA ASP A 242 6.11 -4.22 13.06
C ASP A 242 6.96 -3.66 11.91
N VAL A 243 6.82 -4.31 10.76
CA VAL A 243 7.45 -3.93 9.52
C VAL A 243 6.95 -2.56 9.04
N ILE A 244 5.64 -2.38 8.89
CA ILE A 244 5.06 -1.09 8.50
C ILE A 244 5.47 0.02 9.48
N LEU A 245 5.42 -0.26 10.79
CA LEU A 245 5.83 0.69 11.81
C LEU A 245 7.29 1.11 11.68
N LYS A 246 8.20 0.17 11.39
CA LYS A 246 9.61 0.47 11.17
C LYS A 246 9.81 1.34 9.92
N SER A 247 9.07 1.08 8.84
CA SER A 247 9.12 1.88 7.59
C SER A 247 8.69 3.32 7.86
N ILE A 248 7.56 3.48 8.55
CA ILE A 248 7.01 4.78 8.91
C ILE A 248 8.02 5.58 9.74
N LYS A 249 8.58 4.97 10.79
CA LYS A 249 9.60 5.63 11.64
C LYS A 249 10.81 6.06 10.83
N GLN A 250 11.35 5.18 9.99
CA GLN A 250 12.50 5.52 9.14
C GLN A 250 12.21 6.69 8.19
N LYS A 251 11.01 6.74 7.58
CA LYS A 251 10.62 7.85 6.70
C LYS A 251 10.44 9.17 7.44
N ILE A 252 9.87 9.14 8.65
CA ILE A 252 9.78 10.31 9.54
C ILE A 252 11.18 10.81 9.88
N ASP A 253 12.08 9.91 10.29
CA ASP A 253 13.44 10.24 10.68
C ASP A 253 14.20 10.85 9.49
N ASN A 254 14.16 10.24 8.30
CA ASN A 254 14.79 10.77 7.10
C ASN A 254 14.27 12.16 6.69
N ALA A 255 12.97 12.41 6.85
CA ALA A 255 12.38 13.70 6.53
C ALA A 255 12.79 14.79 7.54
N SER A 256 12.99 14.44 8.80
CA SER A 256 13.46 15.37 9.84
C SER A 256 14.92 15.84 9.65
N VAL A 257 15.69 15.12 8.83
CA VAL A 257 17.11 15.40 8.54
C VAL A 257 17.29 16.15 7.21
N SER A 258 16.25 16.27 6.38
CA SER A 258 16.31 17.04 5.13
C SER A 258 15.99 18.52 5.40
N PRO A 259 16.90 19.46 5.06
CA PRO A 259 16.72 20.90 5.32
C PRO A 259 15.60 21.54 4.50
#